data_AF-Q96474-F1
#
_entry.id   AF-Q96474-F1
#
_cell.length_a   1.000
_cell.length_b   1.000
_cell.length_c   1.000
_cell.angle_alpha   90.00
_cell.angle_beta   90.00
_cell.angle_gamma   90.00
#
_symmetry.space_group_name_H-M   'P 1'
#
loop_
_entity.id
_entity.type
_entity.pdbx_description
1 polymer ?
#
loop_
_entity_poly.entity_id
_entity_poly.type
_entity_poly.pdbx_seq_one_letter_code
_entity_poly.pdbx_strand_id
1 'polypeptide(L)'
;IPPSRSSDCRCVPITLIVGFCIHPTGLSSVAKMIDEHPNLCQSDDECMKKGSGNFCARYPNNYIDYGWCFGSDSEALKGFL
;
A
#
# COMPACT_ATOMS: atom_id res chain seq x y z
N ILE A 1 31.99 -15.71 3.01
CA ILE A 1 30.54 -15.56 3.30
C ILE A 1 30.15 -14.18 2.77
N PRO A 2 29.58 -14.01 1.57
CA PRO A 2 29.00 -12.72 1.24
C PRO A 2 27.65 -12.58 1.99
N PRO A 3 27.37 -11.40 2.56
CA PRO A 3 26.24 -11.19 3.47
C PRO A 3 24.93 -11.06 2.69
N SER A 4 23.82 -11.42 3.36
CA SER A 4 22.46 -10.93 3.09
C SER A 4 21.87 -11.18 1.68
N ARG A 5 21.37 -12.40 1.47
CA ARG A 5 20.36 -12.71 0.44
C ARG A 5 19.01 -12.14 0.89
N SER A 6 18.74 -10.87 0.59
CA SER A 6 17.41 -10.27 0.77
C SER A 6 16.46 -10.92 -0.25
N SER A 7 15.53 -11.76 0.23
CA SER A 7 14.53 -12.47 -0.58
C SER A 7 13.47 -11.55 -1.18
N ASP A 8 13.53 -10.25 -0.93
CA ASP A 8 12.48 -9.32 -1.32
C ASP A 8 12.74 -8.63 -2.67
N CYS A 9 13.95 -8.72 -3.23
CA CYS A 9 14.26 -8.08 -4.50
C CYS A 9 13.53 -8.76 -5.68
N ARG A 10 12.63 -8.04 -6.37
CA ARG A 10 12.04 -8.49 -7.64
C ARG A 10 12.71 -7.76 -8.80
N CYS A 11 13.39 -8.51 -9.66
CA CYS A 11 13.93 -7.98 -10.91
C CYS A 11 12.89 -8.12 -12.02
N VAL A 12 12.49 -6.98 -12.60
CA VAL A 12 11.60 -6.91 -13.75
C VAL A 12 12.46 -6.72 -15.00
N PRO A 13 12.46 -7.67 -15.94
CA PRO A 13 13.14 -7.48 -17.22
C PRO A 13 12.40 -6.43 -18.06
N ILE A 14 13.11 -5.42 -18.56
CA ILE A 14 12.61 -4.43 -19.54
C ILE A 14 12.87 -4.95 -20.95
N THR A 15 14.04 -5.56 -21.16
CA THR A 15 14.46 -6.18 -22.41
C THR A 15 15.16 -7.50 -22.12
N LEU A 16 15.50 -8.26 -23.17
CA LEU A 16 16.22 -9.55 -23.06
C LEU A 16 17.57 -9.46 -22.32
N ILE A 17 18.15 -8.26 -22.21
CA ILE A 17 19.47 -8.02 -21.61
C ILE A 17 19.47 -6.95 -20.52
N VAL A 18 18.38 -6.20 -20.35
CA VAL A 18 18.27 -5.13 -19.35
C VAL A 18 17.04 -5.39 -18.48
N GLY A 19 17.26 -5.49 -17.18
CA GLY A 19 16.22 -5.46 -16.17
C GLY A 19 16.51 -4.38 -15.14
N PHE A 20 15.49 -4.02 -14.38
CA PHE A 20 15.64 -3.21 -13.18
C PHE A 20 15.25 -4.07 -11.99
N CYS A 21 16.09 -4.04 -10.97
CA CYS A 21 15.81 -4.72 -9.72
C CYS A 21 15.14 -3.72 -8.79
N ILE A 22 13.83 -3.92 -8.59
CA ILE A 22 13.08 -3.20 -7.58
C ILE A 22 13.34 -3.95 -6.28
N HIS A 23 14.22 -3.40 -5.46
CA HIS A 23 14.13 -3.70 -4.04
C HIS A 23 12.80 -3.10 -3.59
N PRO A 24 11.89 -3.84 -2.93
CA PRO A 24 10.83 -3.27 -2.13
C PRO A 24 11.48 -2.69 -0.87
N THR A 25 12.41 -1.76 -1.10
CA THR A 25 12.85 -0.81 -0.11
C THR A 25 11.62 0.03 0.15
N GLY A 26 10.94 -0.29 1.23
CA GLY A 26 10.18 0.70 1.92
C GLY A 26 8.74 0.32 2.11
N LEU A 27 8.49 -0.51 3.11
CA LEU A 27 7.46 -0.16 4.08
C LEU A 27 7.50 1.35 4.39
N SER A 28 8.71 1.94 4.47
CA SER A 28 8.92 3.40 4.54
C SER A 28 8.48 4.21 3.31
N SER A 29 8.63 3.72 2.08
CA SER A 29 8.20 4.44 0.87
C SER A 29 6.68 4.36 0.72
N VAL A 30 6.13 3.19 1.02
CA VAL A 30 4.68 2.94 1.03
C VAL A 30 4.02 3.76 2.15
N ALA A 31 4.57 3.73 3.36
CA ALA A 31 4.09 4.57 4.47
C ALA A 31 4.12 6.06 4.13
N LYS A 32 5.17 6.53 3.42
CA LYS A 32 5.24 7.92 2.97
C LYS A 32 4.18 8.25 1.92
N MET A 33 3.99 7.37 0.93
CA MET A 33 2.90 7.52 -0.05
C MET A 33 1.52 7.51 0.60
N ILE A 34 1.34 6.69 1.63
CA ILE A 34 0.09 6.63 2.40
C ILE A 34 -0.10 7.93 3.15
N ASP A 35 0.90 8.44 3.88
CA ASP A 35 0.85 9.72 4.60
C ASP A 35 0.53 10.89 3.65
N GLU A 36 1.19 10.96 2.49
CA GLU A 36 1.01 12.02 1.50
C GLU A 36 -0.37 11.98 0.81
N HIS A 37 -1.00 10.81 0.68
CA HIS A 37 -2.27 10.68 -0.02
C HIS A 37 -3.47 10.80 0.96
N PRO A 38 -4.41 11.74 0.75
CA PRO A 38 -5.49 12.01 1.71
C PRO A 38 -6.41 10.80 1.93
N ASN A 39 -6.62 9.98 0.91
CA ASN A 39 -7.53 8.83 1.00
C ASN A 39 -6.83 7.47 1.23
N LEU A 40 -5.50 7.41 1.34
CA LEU A 40 -4.82 6.14 1.65
C LEU A 40 -4.68 5.97 3.16
N CYS A 41 -4.72 4.73 3.63
CA CYS A 41 -4.65 4.39 5.04
C CYS A 41 -4.05 3.00 5.25
N GLN A 42 -3.47 2.75 6.41
CA GLN A 42 -3.19 1.40 6.93
C GLN A 42 -4.21 0.99 8.00
N SER A 43 -4.88 1.97 8.61
CA SER A 43 -5.79 1.79 9.74
C SER A 43 -6.94 2.79 9.70
N ASP A 44 -8.06 2.44 10.35
CA ASP A 44 -9.25 3.30 10.46
C ASP A 44 -8.93 4.63 11.15
N ASP A 45 -8.08 4.62 12.18
CA ASP A 45 -7.61 5.82 12.87
C ASP A 45 -6.94 6.83 11.95
N GLU A 46 -6.24 6.38 10.90
CA GLU A 46 -5.63 7.29 9.94
C GLU A 46 -6.69 7.99 9.11
N CYS A 47 -7.74 7.27 8.71
CA CYS A 47 -8.86 7.89 7.99
C CYS A 47 -9.55 8.95 8.86
N MET A 48 -9.76 8.66 10.14
CA MET A 48 -10.37 9.60 11.08
C MET A 48 -9.48 10.83 11.29
N LYS A 49 -8.15 10.64 11.41
CA LYS A 49 -7.18 11.74 11.54
C LYS A 49 -7.10 12.59 10.28
N LYS A 50 -7.21 11.99 9.09
CA LYS A 50 -7.19 12.69 7.81
C LYS A 50 -8.50 13.40 7.48
N GLY A 51 -9.61 12.99 8.11
CA GLY A 51 -10.94 13.50 7.80
C GLY A 51 -11.50 13.00 6.46
N SER A 52 -10.90 11.96 5.88
CA SER A 52 -11.30 11.37 4.59
C SER A 52 -12.27 10.19 4.74
N GLY A 53 -12.58 9.79 5.97
CA GLY A 53 -13.51 8.70 6.26
C GLY A 53 -13.30 8.13 7.66
N ASN A 54 -14.06 7.09 7.99
CA ASN A 54 -13.98 6.42 9.30
C ASN A 54 -13.51 4.96 9.18
N PHE A 55 -13.43 4.43 7.96
CA PHE A 55 -13.10 3.03 7.70
C PHE A 55 -12.04 2.92 6.60
N CYS A 56 -11.05 2.06 6.81
CA CYS A 56 -9.97 1.77 5.90
C CYS A 56 -10.22 0.43 5.21
N ALA A 57 -10.76 0.48 3.98
CA ALA A 57 -10.97 -0.73 3.20
C ALA A 57 -9.65 -1.17 2.56
N ARG A 58 -9.04 -2.22 3.14
CA ARG A 58 -7.81 -2.83 2.60
C ARG A 58 -8.07 -3.51 1.26
N TYR A 59 -7.11 -3.42 0.35
CA TYR A 59 -7.19 -4.15 -0.91
C TYR A 59 -7.16 -5.66 -0.65
N PRO A 60 -7.89 -6.49 -1.42
CA PRO A 60 -7.89 -7.96 -1.24
C PRO A 60 -6.55 -8.61 -1.60
N ASN A 61 -5.57 -7.82 -2.05
CA ASN A 61 -4.26 -8.28 -2.42
C ASN A 61 -3.35 -8.31 -1.19
N ASN A 62 -2.92 -9.51 -0.76
CA ASN A 62 -1.99 -9.70 0.36
C ASN A 62 -0.61 -9.03 0.20
N TYR A 63 -0.28 -8.55 -1.01
CA TYR A 63 0.95 -7.78 -1.24
C TYR A 63 0.78 -6.28 -0.93
N ILE A 64 -0.43 -5.81 -0.60
CA ILE A 64 -0.76 -4.42 -0.35
C ILE A 64 -1.27 -4.27 1.09
N ASP A 65 -0.47 -3.69 1.98
CA ASP A 65 -0.82 -3.53 3.41
C ASP A 65 -1.59 -2.22 3.71
N TYR A 66 -2.01 -1.51 2.67
CA TYR A 66 -2.81 -0.29 2.77
C TYR A 66 -4.17 -0.46 2.11
N GLY A 67 -5.06 0.47 2.42
CA GLY A 67 -6.40 0.53 1.93
C GLY A 67 -6.79 1.94 1.51
N TRP A 68 -8.08 2.09 1.29
CA TRP A 68 -8.72 3.35 0.94
C TRP A 68 -9.69 3.77 2.03
N CYS A 69 -9.65 5.05 2.39
CA CYS A 69 -10.56 5.63 3.37
C CYS A 69 -11.96 5.81 2.78
N PHE A 70 -12.94 5.29 3.50
CA PHE A 70 -14.35 5.45 3.20
C PHE A 70 -15.08 6.00 4.41
N GLY A 71 -16.04 6.89 4.18
CA GLY A 71 -17.04 7.24 5.18
C GLY A 71 -17.89 6.01 5.47
N SER A 72 -18.22 5.74 6.73
CA SER A 72 -19.13 4.64 7.07
C SER A 72 -20.52 4.80 6.46
N ASP A 73 -20.88 6.04 6.08
CA ASP A 73 -22.08 6.45 5.37
C ASP A 73 -21.92 6.48 3.84
N SER A 74 -20.70 6.24 3.33
CA SER A 74 -20.45 6.28 1.90
C SER A 74 -21.13 5.11 1.19
N GLU A 75 -21.78 5.39 0.05
CA GLU A 75 -22.43 4.37 -0.77
C GLU A 75 -21.45 3.29 -1.24
N ALA A 76 -20.14 3.60 -1.24
CA ALA A 76 -19.08 2.66 -1.54
C ALA A 76 -19.08 1.43 -0.61
N LEU A 77 -19.42 1.58 0.68
CA LEU A 77 -19.49 0.46 1.63
C LEU A 77 -20.72 -0.43 1.40
N LYS A 78 -21.80 0.10 0.82
CA LYS A 78 -22.98 -0.71 0.45
C LYS A 78 -22.69 -1.74 -0.65
N GLY A 79 -21.60 -1.56 -1.41
CA GLY A 79 -21.15 -2.52 -2.42
C GLY A 79 -20.31 -3.67 -1.86
N PHE A 80 -19.92 -3.63 -0.59
CA PHE A 80 -19.10 -4.64 0.08
C PHE A 80 -19.85 -5.42 1.18
N LEU A 81 -21.11 -5.07 1.47
CA LEU A 81 -22.05 -5.81 2.32
C LEU A 81 -22.98 -6.67 1.46
#